data_AF-A0A847LJ27-F1
#
_entry.id   AF-A0A847LJ27-F1
#
_cell.length_a   1.000
_cell.length_b   1.000
_cell.length_c   1.000
_cell.angle_alpha   90.00
_cell.angle_beta   90.00
_cell.angle_gamma   90.00
#
_symmetry.space_group_name_H-M   'P 1'
#
loop_
_entity.id
_entity.type
_entity.pdbx_description
1 polymer ?
#
loop_
_entity_poly.entity_id
_entity_poly.type
_entity_poly.pdbx_seq_one_letter_code
_entity_poly.pdbx_strand_id
1 'polypeptide(L)'
;MKNVIAFAVILLFTAVTIGPAVAGTAEDFLALGRQYELDALSPVNQSSDRELSLNSREQELTNRLLASEEELAKVAARAGELELGLLARLIARVQFEITQEGRESLQPSLKALMAAFQNLGGDLRGKKKIANIYGNEVNLLDGEWNTTPDGRRYWTSNEYPDIILTPADYRRYMATAVTVED
;
A
#
# COMPACT_ATOMS: atom_id res chain seq x y z
N MET A 1 60.20 24.72 -16.42
CA MET A 1 58.91 24.93 -15.73
C MET A 1 57.81 25.13 -16.76
N LYS A 2 57.04 24.10 -17.14
CA LYS A 2 55.82 24.23 -17.98
C LYS A 2 55.01 22.92 -18.12
N ASN A 3 55.04 22.01 -17.14
CA ASN A 3 54.34 20.71 -17.24
C ASN A 3 53.42 20.40 -16.05
N VAL A 4 52.90 21.42 -15.34
CA VAL A 4 52.10 21.20 -14.12
C VAL A 4 50.63 21.62 -14.28
N ILE A 5 50.26 22.30 -15.38
CA ILE A 5 48.92 22.88 -15.52
C ILE A 5 47.89 21.90 -16.14
N ALA A 6 48.34 20.84 -16.81
CA ALA A 6 47.42 19.92 -17.49
C ALA A 6 46.70 18.91 -16.56
N PHE A 7 47.20 18.69 -15.34
CA PHE A 7 46.61 17.68 -14.43
C PHE A 7 45.43 18.19 -13.59
N ALA A 8 45.28 19.51 -13.44
CA ALA A 8 44.22 20.10 -12.61
C ALA A 8 42.86 20.20 -13.33
N VAL A 9 42.85 20.19 -14.68
CA VAL A 9 41.60 20.33 -15.45
C VAL A 9 40.91 18.98 -15.69
N ILE A 10 41.66 17.88 -15.70
CA ILE A 10 41.09 16.52 -15.85
C ILE A 10 40.44 16.04 -14.54
N LEU A 11 40.87 16.56 -13.38
CA LEU A 11 40.25 16.27 -12.08
C LEU A 11 38.99 17.10 -11.79
N LEU A 12 38.69 18.14 -12.58
CA LEU A 12 37.50 18.96 -12.36
C LEU A 12 36.27 18.46 -13.11
N PHE A 13 36.44 17.61 -14.14
CA PHE A 13 35.33 17.03 -14.90
C PHE A 13 34.83 15.68 -14.36
N THR A 14 35.54 15.07 -13.40
CA THR A 14 35.07 13.89 -12.68
C THR A 14 34.22 14.22 -11.45
N ALA A 15 34.08 15.50 -11.10
CA ALA A 15 33.29 15.93 -9.93
C ALA A 15 31.83 16.29 -10.24
N VAL A 16 31.39 16.23 -11.51
CA VAL A 16 29.99 16.46 -11.92
C VAL A 16 29.43 15.26 -12.67
N THR A 17 29.74 14.06 -12.15
CA THR A 17 28.86 12.90 -12.30
C THR A 17 28.74 12.24 -10.93
N ILE A 18 28.26 12.99 -9.94
CA ILE A 18 27.42 12.37 -8.92
C ILE A 18 26.17 11.94 -9.68
N GLY A 19 26.26 10.82 -10.39
CA GLY A 19 25.07 10.04 -10.70
C GLY A 19 24.32 9.86 -9.38
N PRO A 20 22.98 9.82 -9.39
CA PRO A 20 22.27 9.53 -8.16
C PRO A 20 22.95 8.30 -7.56
N ALA A 21 23.43 8.43 -6.32
CA ALA A 21 23.82 7.25 -5.55
C ALA A 21 22.72 6.23 -5.83
N VAL A 22 23.10 5.01 -6.25
CA VAL A 22 22.17 3.96 -6.68
C VAL A 22 21.20 3.72 -5.52
N ALA A 23 20.16 4.54 -5.46
CA ALA A 23 19.13 4.48 -4.47
C ALA A 23 18.39 3.23 -4.90
N GLY A 24 18.48 2.19 -4.05
CA GLY A 24 17.71 0.97 -4.28
C GLY A 24 16.24 1.35 -4.45
N THR A 25 15.47 0.46 -5.09
CA THR A 25 14.02 0.64 -5.23
C THR A 25 13.36 0.97 -3.87
N ALA A 26 13.91 0.47 -2.76
CA ALA A 26 13.50 0.80 -1.40
C ALA A 26 13.64 2.29 -1.07
N GLU A 27 14.78 2.91 -1.37
CA GLU A 27 15.02 4.33 -1.08
C GLU A 27 14.16 5.24 -1.97
N ASP A 28 13.96 4.85 -3.23
CA ASP A 28 13.04 5.54 -4.14
C ASP A 28 11.60 5.48 -3.63
N PHE A 29 11.18 4.33 -3.09
CA PHE A 29 9.84 4.15 -2.51
C PHE A 29 9.66 4.93 -1.20
N LEU A 30 10.67 4.95 -0.32
CA LEU A 30 10.63 5.78 0.89
C LEU A 30 10.61 7.28 0.55
N ALA A 31 11.31 7.70 -0.51
CA ALA A 31 11.24 9.07 -1.01
C ALA A 31 9.88 9.43 -1.59
N LEU A 32 9.14 8.46 -2.13
CA LEU A 32 7.77 8.66 -2.60
C LEU A 32 6.81 9.02 -1.47
N GLY A 33 6.95 8.41 -0.28
CA GLY A 33 6.15 8.76 0.89
C GLY A 33 6.22 10.25 1.24
N ARG A 34 7.45 10.80 1.25
CA ARG A 34 7.68 12.25 1.45
C ARG A 34 7.04 13.11 0.35
N GLN A 35 6.97 12.62 -0.88
CA GLN A 35 6.32 13.34 -1.98
C GLN A 35 4.80 13.41 -1.77
N TYR A 36 4.17 12.33 -1.29
CA TYR A 36 2.75 12.33 -0.94
C TYR A 36 2.44 13.30 0.21
N GLU A 37 3.27 13.35 1.25
CA GLU A 37 3.10 14.32 2.36
C GLU A 37 3.19 15.77 1.89
N LEU A 38 4.15 16.07 0.99
CA LEU A 38 4.31 17.41 0.42
C LEU A 38 3.16 17.78 -0.53
N ASP A 39 2.61 16.80 -1.24
CA ASP A 39 1.47 17.01 -2.15
C ASP A 39 0.18 17.29 -1.37
N ALA A 40 -0.05 16.62 -0.25
CA ALA A 40 -1.17 16.88 0.66
C ALA A 40 -1.22 18.33 1.19
N LEU A 41 -0.08 19.03 1.19
CA LEU A 41 0.06 20.44 1.60
C LEU A 41 -0.06 21.43 0.43
N SER A 42 -0.18 20.95 -0.81
CA SER A 42 -0.17 21.79 -2.02
C SER A 42 -1.57 22.33 -2.38
N PRO A 43 -1.67 23.53 -2.98
CA PRO A 43 -2.96 24.12 -3.35
C PRO A 43 -3.68 23.34 -4.46
N VAL A 44 -5.01 23.24 -4.33
CA VAL A 44 -5.92 22.38 -5.12
C VAL A 44 -5.76 22.47 -6.65
N ASN A 45 -5.37 23.64 -7.18
CA ASN A 45 -5.31 23.89 -8.63
C ASN A 45 -4.12 23.22 -9.36
N GLN A 46 -3.21 22.55 -8.65
CA GLN A 46 -2.08 21.81 -9.25
C GLN A 46 -2.13 20.28 -9.01
N SER A 47 -3.24 19.79 -8.44
CA SER A 47 -3.33 18.44 -7.85
C SER A 47 -3.45 17.31 -8.87
N SER A 48 -4.29 17.46 -9.90
CA SER A 48 -4.73 16.30 -10.71
C SER A 48 -3.64 15.67 -11.58
N ASP A 49 -2.85 16.47 -12.31
CA ASP A 49 -1.76 15.93 -13.14
C ASP A 49 -0.61 15.37 -12.29
N ARG A 50 -0.41 15.93 -11.09
CA ARG A 50 0.62 15.53 -10.15
C ARG A 50 0.25 14.23 -9.44
N GLU A 51 -1.01 14.07 -9.05
CA GLU A 51 -1.56 12.84 -8.48
C GLU A 51 -1.45 11.66 -9.46
N LEU A 52 -1.77 11.86 -10.74
CA LEU A 52 -1.57 10.84 -11.78
C LEU A 52 -0.10 10.43 -11.92
N SER A 53 0.82 11.40 -11.88
CA SER A 53 2.26 11.13 -11.92
C SER A 53 2.72 10.34 -10.70
N LEU A 54 2.27 10.71 -9.49
CA LEU A 54 2.64 10.01 -8.25
C LEU A 54 2.11 8.57 -8.26
N ASN A 55 0.87 8.36 -8.68
CA ASN A 55 0.25 7.04 -8.75
C ASN A 55 0.97 6.12 -9.74
N SER A 56 1.35 6.64 -10.92
CA SER A 56 2.12 5.86 -11.89
C SER A 56 3.49 5.43 -11.34
N ARG A 57 4.17 6.33 -10.62
CA ARG A 57 5.45 6.08 -9.98
C ARG A 57 5.34 5.11 -8.81
N GLU A 58 4.28 5.23 -8.01
CA GLU A 58 3.95 4.27 -6.95
C GLU A 58 3.83 2.87 -7.53
N GLN A 59 3.06 2.71 -8.60
CA GLN A 59 2.81 1.41 -9.21
C GLN A 59 4.10 0.79 -9.77
N GLU A 60 4.93 1.59 -10.45
CA GLU A 60 6.23 1.14 -10.95
C GLU A 60 7.14 0.66 -9.81
N LEU A 61 7.30 1.48 -8.76
CA LEU A 61 8.17 1.15 -7.64
C LEU A 61 7.64 -0.05 -6.85
N THR A 62 6.33 -0.15 -6.66
CA THR A 62 5.69 -1.31 -6.01
C THR A 62 6.00 -2.59 -6.77
N ASN A 63 5.85 -2.59 -8.10
CA ASN A 63 6.18 -3.77 -8.92
C ASN A 63 7.65 -4.16 -8.78
N ARG A 64 8.55 -3.18 -8.78
CA ARG A 64 9.99 -3.39 -8.60
C ARG A 64 10.34 -3.90 -7.19
N LEU A 65 9.63 -3.44 -6.15
CA LEU A 65 9.78 -3.94 -4.78
C LEU A 65 9.33 -5.40 -4.68
N LEU A 66 8.19 -5.74 -5.27
CA LEU A 66 7.68 -7.12 -5.25
C LEU A 66 8.57 -8.09 -6.02
N ALA A 67 9.34 -7.60 -7.00
CA ALA A 67 10.33 -8.39 -7.71
C ALA A 67 11.62 -8.65 -6.89
N SER A 68 11.82 -7.96 -5.75
CA SER A 68 13.01 -8.11 -4.91
C SER A 68 12.66 -8.15 -3.43
N GLU A 69 12.67 -9.34 -2.84
CA GLU A 69 12.38 -9.54 -1.41
C GLU A 69 13.35 -8.77 -0.51
N GLU A 70 14.61 -8.62 -0.92
CA GLU A 70 15.61 -7.84 -0.20
C GLU A 70 15.22 -6.36 -0.13
N GLU A 71 14.79 -5.78 -1.25
CA GLU A 71 14.36 -4.38 -1.30
C GLU A 71 13.06 -4.18 -0.52
N LEU A 72 12.11 -5.11 -0.62
CA LEU A 72 10.89 -5.07 0.18
C LEU A 72 11.20 -5.16 1.68
N ALA A 73 12.16 -5.99 2.09
CA ALA A 73 12.57 -6.10 3.48
C ALA A 73 13.19 -4.80 4.01
N LYS A 74 13.96 -4.08 3.19
CA LYS A 74 14.48 -2.74 3.53
C LYS A 74 13.36 -1.74 3.79
N VAL A 75 12.33 -1.74 2.93
CA VAL A 75 11.13 -0.90 3.14
C VAL A 75 10.38 -1.31 4.40
N ALA A 76 10.15 -2.61 4.60
CA ALA A 76 9.44 -3.13 5.76
C ALA A 76 10.12 -2.78 7.09
N ALA A 77 11.45 -2.78 7.13
CA ALA A 77 12.23 -2.37 8.30
C ALA A 77 12.08 -0.87 8.63
N ARG A 78 11.77 -0.04 7.62
CA ARG A 78 11.59 1.42 7.74
C ARG A 78 10.14 1.85 7.52
N ALA A 79 9.20 0.92 7.65
CA ALA A 79 7.79 1.16 7.36
C ALA A 79 7.15 2.26 8.21
N GLY A 80 7.69 2.51 9.41
CA GLY A 80 7.27 3.61 10.28
C GLY A 80 7.58 5.02 9.72
N GLU A 81 8.41 5.13 8.67
CA GLU A 81 8.73 6.38 7.99
C GLU A 81 7.80 6.69 6.81
N LEU A 82 6.89 5.77 6.47
CA LEU A 82 6.01 5.91 5.31
C LEU A 82 4.74 6.70 5.65
N GLU A 83 4.27 7.46 4.66
CA GLU A 83 2.92 8.01 4.66
C GLU A 83 1.89 6.88 4.80
N LEU A 84 0.87 7.11 5.62
CA LEU A 84 -0.05 6.06 6.07
C LEU A 84 -0.83 5.41 4.91
N GLY A 85 -1.30 6.21 3.96
CA GLY A 85 -1.99 5.74 2.75
C GLY A 85 -1.07 4.89 1.86
N LEU A 86 0.17 5.32 1.64
CA LEU A 86 1.18 4.58 0.88
C LEU A 86 1.50 3.23 1.56
N LEU A 87 1.65 3.22 2.88
CA LEU A 87 1.86 2.00 3.65
C LEU A 87 0.67 1.05 3.53
N ALA A 88 -0.56 1.55 3.63
CA ALA A 88 -1.77 0.75 3.47
C ALA A 88 -1.86 0.09 2.08
N ARG A 89 -1.57 0.85 1.01
CA ARG A 89 -1.57 0.34 -0.37
C ARG A 89 -0.48 -0.72 -0.59
N LEU A 90 0.70 -0.52 -0.03
CA LEU A 90 1.77 -1.53 -0.07
C LEU A 90 1.37 -2.82 0.66
N ILE A 91 0.77 -2.72 1.85
CA ILE A 91 0.27 -3.88 2.59
C ILE A 91 -0.76 -4.66 1.77
N ALA A 92 -1.75 -3.96 1.20
CA ALA A 92 -2.79 -4.58 0.40
C ALA A 92 -2.19 -5.35 -0.80
N ARG A 93 -1.17 -4.77 -1.45
CA ARG A 93 -0.52 -5.43 -2.59
C ARG A 93 0.32 -6.64 -2.16
N VAL A 94 1.08 -6.55 -1.07
CA VAL A 94 1.84 -7.71 -0.54
C VAL A 94 0.90 -8.84 -0.11
N GLN A 95 -0.23 -8.51 0.52
CA GLN A 95 -1.25 -9.48 0.90
C GLN A 95 -1.90 -10.15 -0.31
N PHE A 96 -2.12 -9.41 -1.40
CA PHE A 96 -2.58 -9.97 -2.66
C PHE A 96 -1.60 -11.02 -3.21
N GLU A 97 -0.31 -10.72 -3.24
CA GLU A 97 0.74 -11.64 -3.75
C GLU A 97 0.82 -12.94 -2.94
N ILE A 98 0.66 -12.85 -1.62
CA ILE A 98 0.62 -14.03 -0.74
C ILE A 98 -0.64 -14.87 -1.01
N THR A 99 -1.81 -14.23 -1.05
CA THR A 99 -3.10 -14.95 -1.11
C THR A 99 -3.46 -15.46 -2.50
N GLN A 100 -3.08 -14.73 -3.56
CA GLN A 100 -3.44 -15.06 -4.94
C GLN A 100 -2.30 -15.74 -5.70
N GLU A 101 -1.05 -15.35 -5.42
CA GLU A 101 0.12 -15.87 -6.15
C GLU A 101 0.93 -16.88 -5.32
N GLY A 102 0.52 -17.17 -4.09
CA GLY A 102 1.12 -18.20 -3.24
C GLY A 102 2.53 -17.85 -2.75
N ARG A 103 2.91 -16.57 -2.75
CA ARG A 103 4.26 -16.11 -2.38
C ARG A 103 4.47 -16.02 -0.88
N GLU A 104 4.42 -17.16 -0.19
CA GLU A 104 4.53 -17.24 1.28
C GLU A 104 5.84 -16.65 1.85
N SER A 105 6.90 -16.58 1.04
CA SER A 105 8.18 -15.94 1.42
C SER A 105 8.03 -14.47 1.81
N LEU A 106 6.95 -13.80 1.39
CA LEU A 106 6.68 -12.39 1.73
C LEU A 106 6.05 -12.19 3.11
N GLN A 107 5.65 -13.27 3.80
CA GLN A 107 5.00 -13.20 5.12
C GLN A 107 5.79 -12.41 6.18
N PRO A 108 7.13 -12.53 6.31
CA PRO A 108 7.90 -11.74 7.26
C PRO A 108 7.78 -10.23 6.98
N SER A 109 7.85 -9.83 5.71
CA SER A 109 7.70 -8.43 5.30
C SER A 109 6.29 -7.92 5.56
N LEU A 110 5.25 -8.72 5.25
CA LEU A 110 3.86 -8.37 5.55
C LEU A 110 3.67 -8.12 7.05
N LYS A 111 4.20 -9.00 7.90
CA LYS A 111 4.08 -8.86 9.36
C LYS A 111 4.74 -7.58 9.87
N ALA A 112 5.92 -7.25 9.37
CA ALA A 112 6.62 -6.02 9.75
C ALA A 112 5.87 -4.76 9.29
N LEU A 113 5.36 -4.75 8.05
CA LEU A 113 4.54 -3.65 7.52
C LEU A 113 3.25 -3.45 8.35
N MET A 114 2.53 -4.53 8.67
CA MET A 114 1.31 -4.46 9.48
C MET A 114 1.58 -3.97 10.91
N ALA A 115 2.68 -4.40 11.52
CA ALA A 115 3.07 -3.92 12.85
C ALA A 115 3.37 -2.42 12.84
N ALA A 116 4.10 -1.93 11.83
CA ALA A 116 4.36 -0.51 11.67
C ALA A 116 3.06 0.28 11.43
N PHE A 117 2.16 -0.25 10.59
CA PHE A 117 0.88 0.39 10.29
C PHE A 117 0.02 0.58 11.55
N GLN A 118 -0.07 -0.45 12.39
CA GLN A 118 -0.78 -0.37 13.68
C GLN A 118 -0.12 0.64 14.64
N ASN A 119 1.21 0.67 14.70
CA ASN A 119 1.94 1.63 15.54
C ASN A 119 1.75 3.09 15.11
N LEU A 120 1.51 3.34 13.82
CA LEU A 120 1.19 4.66 13.27
C LEU A 120 -0.28 5.06 13.47
N GLY A 121 -1.06 4.27 14.23
CA GLY A 121 -2.51 4.48 14.39
C GLY A 121 -3.31 4.12 13.15
N GLY A 122 -2.69 3.46 12.18
CA GLY A 122 -3.36 2.87 11.03
C GLY A 122 -4.22 1.70 11.48
N ASP A 123 -5.52 1.81 11.25
CA ASP A 123 -6.42 0.69 11.43
C ASP A 123 -6.93 0.19 10.06
N LEU A 124 -6.50 -1.01 9.66
CA LEU A 124 -7.04 -1.68 8.47
C LEU A 124 -8.50 -2.12 8.72
N ARG A 125 -8.91 -2.14 10.00
CA ARG A 125 -10.27 -2.39 10.48
C ARG A 125 -11.07 -1.10 10.74
N GLY A 126 -10.48 0.08 10.48
CA GLY A 126 -10.97 1.38 10.97
C GLY A 126 -12.20 1.96 10.28
N LYS A 127 -12.85 1.20 9.39
CA LYS A 127 -14.12 1.61 8.78
C LYS A 127 -15.08 0.45 8.85
N LYS A 128 -15.87 0.36 9.92
CA LYS A 128 -16.97 -0.60 9.95
C LYS A 128 -18.02 -0.14 8.93
N LYS A 129 -18.41 -1.05 8.03
CA LYS A 129 -19.56 -0.84 7.15
C LYS A 129 -20.74 -1.53 7.81
N ILE A 130 -21.38 -0.81 8.72
CA ILE A 130 -22.50 -1.34 9.49
C ILE A 130 -23.77 -1.22 8.66
N ALA A 131 -24.42 -2.36 8.41
CA ALA A 131 -25.77 -2.41 7.87
C ALA A 131 -26.70 -3.12 8.85
N ASN A 132 -27.95 -2.66 8.94
CA ASN A 132 -28.97 -3.39 9.68
C ASN A 132 -29.54 -4.51 8.80
N ILE A 133 -29.28 -5.76 9.16
CA ILE A 133 -29.72 -6.95 8.44
C ILE A 133 -30.53 -7.81 9.40
N TYR A 134 -31.81 -7.99 9.07
CA TYR A 134 -32.76 -8.76 9.89
C TYR A 134 -32.86 -8.31 11.36
N GLY A 135 -32.57 -7.04 11.65
CA GLY A 135 -32.62 -6.47 13.00
C GLY A 135 -31.27 -6.43 13.71
N ASN A 136 -30.21 -7.00 13.12
CA ASN A 136 -28.86 -7.00 13.68
C ASN A 136 -27.98 -5.97 13.00
N GLU A 137 -27.12 -5.30 13.76
CA GLU A 137 -26.06 -4.44 13.22
C GLU A 137 -24.89 -5.32 12.77
N VAL A 138 -24.70 -5.44 11.46
CA VAL A 138 -23.71 -6.34 10.87
C VAL A 138 -22.60 -5.52 10.24
N ASN A 139 -21.36 -5.81 10.62
CA ASN A 139 -20.20 -5.31 9.90
C ASN A 139 -19.99 -6.09 8.60
N LEU A 140 -20.34 -5.48 7.47
CA LEU A 140 -20.20 -6.09 6.14
C LEU A 140 -18.75 -6.31 5.69
N LEU A 141 -17.78 -5.70 6.39
CA LEU A 141 -16.36 -5.96 6.15
C LEU A 141 -15.82 -7.14 6.97
N ASP A 142 -16.58 -7.62 7.95
CA ASP A 142 -16.21 -8.74 8.83
C ASP A 142 -17.01 -10.00 8.49
N GLY A 143 -16.67 -10.58 7.34
CA GLY A 143 -17.23 -11.84 6.89
C GLY A 143 -16.52 -12.39 5.66
N GLU A 144 -16.92 -13.59 5.26
CA GLU A 144 -16.21 -14.39 4.27
C GLU A 144 -17.06 -14.72 3.05
N TRP A 145 -16.41 -14.75 1.87
CA TRP A 145 -17.04 -15.23 0.64
C TRP A 145 -16.82 -16.73 0.48
N ASN A 146 -17.91 -17.47 0.46
CA ASN A 146 -17.95 -18.90 0.25
C ASN A 146 -18.50 -19.24 -1.14
N THR A 147 -18.20 -20.44 -1.62
CA THR A 147 -18.70 -20.97 -2.89
C THR A 147 -19.36 -22.32 -2.65
N THR A 148 -20.58 -22.46 -3.14
CA THR A 148 -21.35 -23.72 -3.10
C THR A 148 -20.80 -24.73 -4.11
N PRO A 149 -21.09 -26.04 -3.95
CA PRO A 149 -20.67 -27.06 -4.91
C PRO A 149 -21.17 -26.84 -6.35
N ASP A 150 -22.30 -26.13 -6.53
CA ASP A 150 -22.83 -25.73 -7.83
C ASP A 150 -22.24 -24.40 -8.37
N GLY A 151 -21.22 -23.85 -7.71
CA GLY A 151 -20.44 -22.70 -8.17
C GLY A 151 -21.04 -21.33 -7.81
N ARG A 152 -22.13 -21.28 -7.05
CA ARG A 152 -22.73 -20.00 -6.61
C ARG A 152 -21.96 -19.46 -5.40
N ARG A 153 -21.62 -18.17 -5.47
CA ARG A 153 -20.96 -17.46 -4.37
C ARG A 153 -21.99 -16.91 -3.37
N TYR A 154 -21.64 -16.91 -2.09
CA TYR A 154 -22.41 -16.28 -1.02
C TYR A 154 -21.45 -15.71 0.03
N TRP A 155 -21.87 -14.67 0.72
CA TRP A 155 -21.13 -14.07 1.82
C TRP A 155 -21.74 -14.49 3.15
N THR A 156 -20.93 -14.66 4.19
CA THR A 156 -21.36 -15.06 5.53
C THR A 156 -20.71 -14.14 6.56
N SER A 157 -21.50 -13.61 7.50
CA SER A 157 -20.94 -12.82 8.59
C SER A 157 -20.19 -13.71 9.58
N ASN A 158 -19.04 -13.23 10.07
CA ASN A 158 -18.29 -13.90 11.12
C ASN A 158 -18.97 -13.78 12.49
N GLU A 159 -19.63 -12.64 12.74
CA GLU A 159 -20.34 -12.35 13.99
C GLU A 159 -21.71 -13.02 14.06
N TYR A 160 -22.42 -13.08 12.93
CA TYR A 160 -23.75 -13.68 12.81
C TYR A 160 -23.76 -14.74 11.68
N PRO A 161 -23.33 -15.99 11.93
CA PRO A 161 -23.17 -17.01 10.89
C PRO A 161 -24.47 -17.43 10.18
N ASP A 162 -25.62 -17.13 10.78
CA ASP A 162 -26.96 -17.31 10.20
C ASP A 162 -27.28 -16.27 9.11
N ILE A 163 -26.54 -15.16 9.07
CA ILE A 163 -26.67 -14.12 8.04
C ILE A 163 -25.83 -14.50 6.83
N ILE A 164 -26.52 -15.07 5.84
CA ILE A 164 -25.96 -15.45 4.55
C ILE A 164 -26.52 -14.54 3.45
N LEU A 165 -25.63 -13.87 2.72
CA LEU A 165 -26.00 -12.91 1.68
C LEU A 165 -25.59 -13.40 0.31
N THR A 166 -26.47 -13.23 -0.69
CA THR A 166 -26.06 -13.37 -2.08
C THR A 166 -25.19 -12.19 -2.52
N PRO A 167 -24.45 -12.29 -3.64
CA PRO A 167 -23.72 -11.16 -4.21
C PRO A 167 -24.59 -9.94 -4.54
N ALA A 168 -25.88 -10.14 -4.82
CA ALA A 168 -26.82 -9.05 -5.03
C ALA A 168 -27.20 -8.39 -3.70
N ASP A 169 -27.53 -9.19 -2.68
CA ASP A 169 -27.93 -8.68 -1.37
C ASP A 169 -26.79 -7.98 -0.66
N TYR A 170 -25.59 -8.56 -0.69
CA TYR A 170 -24.39 -7.93 -0.12
C TYR A 170 -24.16 -6.54 -0.71
N ARG A 171 -24.26 -6.38 -2.04
CA ARG A 171 -24.13 -5.07 -2.70
C ARG A 171 -25.22 -4.10 -2.29
N ARG A 172 -26.46 -4.58 -2.14
CA ARG A 172 -27.59 -3.77 -1.70
C ARG A 172 -27.37 -3.26 -0.27
N TYR A 173 -26.97 -4.13 0.66
CA TYR A 173 -26.69 -3.74 2.04
C TYR A 173 -25.46 -2.86 2.15
N MET A 174 -24.42 -3.11 1.36
CA MET A 174 -23.22 -2.26 1.29
C MET A 174 -23.53 -0.83 0.83
N ALA A 175 -24.47 -0.68 -0.12
CA ALA A 175 -24.91 0.63 -0.58
C ALA A 175 -25.68 1.43 0.49
N THR A 176 -26.34 0.73 1.42
CA THR A 176 -27.08 1.34 2.55
C THR A 176 -26.28 1.38 3.85
N ALA A 177 -25.07 0.84 3.87
CA ALA A 177 -24.27 0.72 5.07
C ALA A 177 -23.73 2.08 5.52
N VAL A 178 -23.79 2.32 6.82
CA VAL A 178 -23.16 3.49 7.44
C VAL A 178 -21.69 3.18 7.67
N THR A 179 -20.83 4.16 7.38
CA THR A 179 -19.41 4.04 7.71
C THR A 179 -19.24 4.60 9.11
N VAL A 180 -18.81 3.74 10.03
CA VAL A 180 -18.54 4.13 11.42
C VAL A 180 -17.04 4.02 11.63
N GLU A 181 -16.44 5.12 12.08
CA GLU A 181 -15.10 5.12 12.65
C GLU A 181 -15.20 4.54 14.06
N ASP A 182 -14.30 3.62 14.42
CA ASP A 182 -14.34 2.95 15.73
C ASP A 182 -14.03 3.92 16.89
#